data_AF-A0A847NXX9-F1
#
_entry.id   AF-A0A847NXX9-F1
#
_cell.length_a   1.000
_cell.length_b   1.000
_cell.length_c   1.000
_cell.angle_alpha   90.00
_cell.angle_beta   90.00
_cell.angle_gamma   90.00
#
_symmetry.space_group_name_H-M   'P 1'
#
loop_
_entity.id
_entity.type
_entity.pdbx_description
1 polymer ?
#
loop_
_entity_poly.entity_id
_entity_poly.type
_entity_poly.pdbx_seq_one_letter_code
_entity_poly.pdbx_strand_id
1 'polypeptide(L)'
;NKTSVLSGTAKAPIARVEAELRKTVANPEVLERYGTASVPSAPSLSPPPAAAVAYAIITTQAIYSSCKSEIDAYATHLVNHDGYDPSNVRIVTEGASEGYNTWADATEAQERALNIRQWLINYASEDWNVLLIGDPSPKTGDVPICL
;
A
#
# COMPACT_ATOMS: atom_id res chain seq x y z
N ASN A 1 -5.88 50.59 17.34
CA ASN A 1 -5.67 50.56 15.87
C ASN A 1 -4.76 49.38 15.53
N LYS A 2 -5.26 48.15 15.32
CA LYS A 2 -5.97 47.59 14.15
C LYS A 2 -5.22 47.77 12.82
N THR A 3 -4.59 46.67 12.36
CA THR A 3 -4.70 46.00 11.03
C THR A 3 -3.54 45.01 10.88
N SER A 4 -3.64 43.84 10.25
CA SER A 4 -4.70 42.92 9.83
C SER A 4 -3.94 41.72 9.26
N VAL A 5 -4.16 40.52 9.80
CA VAL A 5 -3.56 39.28 9.27
C VAL A 5 -4.41 38.84 8.09
N LEU A 6 -3.82 38.81 6.89
CA LEU A 6 -4.44 38.24 5.69
C LEU A 6 -4.50 36.72 5.83
N SER A 7 -5.61 36.18 6.35
CA SER A 7 -5.95 34.75 6.21
C SER A 7 -6.84 34.55 4.99
N GLY A 8 -6.23 34.29 3.83
CA GLY A 8 -6.92 34.02 2.57
C GLY A 8 -7.04 32.52 2.27
N THR A 9 -8.20 31.95 2.63
CA THR A 9 -8.98 30.93 1.89
C THR A 9 -8.29 29.90 0.97
N ALA A 10 -8.17 28.65 1.44
CA ALA A 10 -7.96 27.45 0.60
C ALA A 10 -9.18 26.50 0.55
N LYS A 11 -10.41 27.00 0.82
CA LYS A 11 -11.64 26.18 0.85
C LYS A 11 -12.58 26.37 -0.36
N ALA A 12 -12.26 27.31 -1.26
CA ALA A 12 -13.10 27.64 -2.40
C ALA A 12 -13.10 26.64 -3.58
N PRO A 13 -12.01 25.92 -3.93
CA PRO A 13 -12.01 25.10 -5.15
C PRO A 13 -12.83 23.80 -4.99
N ILE A 14 -12.79 23.16 -3.83
CA ILE A 14 -13.48 21.88 -3.59
C ILE A 14 -15.00 22.06 -3.56
N ALA A 15 -15.49 23.08 -2.85
CA ALA A 15 -16.93 23.36 -2.76
C ALA A 15 -17.53 23.73 -4.14
N ARG A 16 -16.73 24.36 -5.02
CA ARG A 16 -17.16 24.67 -6.39
C ARG A 16 -17.27 23.41 -7.25
N VAL A 17 -16.31 22.48 -7.14
CA VAL A 17 -16.35 21.19 -7.83
C VAL A 17 -17.53 20.33 -7.36
N GLU A 18 -17.80 20.27 -6.06
CA GLU A 18 -18.96 19.54 -5.52
C GLU A 18 -20.30 20.14 -5.94
N ALA A 19 -20.40 21.47 -6.04
CA ALA A 19 -21.62 22.14 -6.49
C ALA A 19 -21.89 21.96 -7.99
N GLU A 20 -20.83 21.96 -8.82
CA GLU A 20 -20.93 21.68 -10.25
C GLU A 20 -21.36 20.22 -10.49
N LEU A 21 -20.81 19.26 -9.73
CA LEU A 21 -21.21 17.85 -9.79
C LEU A 21 -22.69 17.64 -9.42
N ARG A 22 -23.19 18.33 -8.39
CA ARG A 22 -24.60 18.24 -8.00
C ARG A 22 -25.56 18.78 -9.06
N LYS A 23 -25.15 19.79 -9.83
CA LYS A 23 -25.97 20.30 -10.95
C LYS A 23 -26.04 19.31 -12.12
N THR A 24 -24.95 18.59 -12.41
CA THR A 24 -24.92 17.60 -13.48
C THR A 24 -25.82 16.38 -13.20
N VAL A 25 -25.94 15.97 -11.93
CA VAL A 25 -26.79 14.84 -11.50
C VAL A 25 -28.29 15.21 -11.45
N ALA A 26 -28.63 16.51 -11.37
CA ALA A 26 -30.01 16.98 -11.28
C ALA A 26 -30.66 17.32 -12.64
N ASN A 27 -29.98 17.09 -13.77
CA ASN A 27 -30.55 17.35 -15.10
C ASN A 27 -31.52 16.22 -15.49
N PRO A 28 -32.84 16.48 -15.62
CA PRO A 28 -33.83 15.43 -15.92
C PRO A 28 -33.60 14.75 -17.28
N GLU A 29 -33.00 15.43 -18.27
CA GLU A 29 -32.68 14.82 -19.57
C GLU A 29 -31.58 13.73 -19.47
N VAL A 30 -30.71 13.81 -18.46
CA VAL A 30 -29.66 12.79 -18.22
C VAL A 30 -30.26 11.58 -17.50
N LEU A 31 -31.24 11.78 -16.62
CA LEU A 31 -31.93 10.70 -15.91
C LEU A 31 -32.77 9.83 -16.88
N GLU A 32 -33.43 10.42 -17.87
CA GLU A 32 -34.23 9.66 -18.86
C GLU A 32 -33.37 8.90 -19.87
N ARG A 33 -32.17 9.40 -20.23
CA ARG A 33 -31.27 8.71 -21.18
C ARG A 33 -30.49 7.54 -20.57
N TYR A 34 -30.25 7.55 -19.27
CA TYR A 34 -29.39 6.56 -18.59
C TYR A 34 -30.09 5.80 -17.45
N GLY A 35 -31.37 6.06 -17.22
CA GLY A 35 -32.19 5.52 -16.13
C GLY A 35 -32.60 4.06 -16.30
N THR A 36 -31.63 3.15 -16.46
CA THR A 36 -31.72 1.70 -16.14
C THR A 36 -30.39 0.96 -16.32
N ALA A 37 -29.27 1.64 -16.62
CA ALA A 37 -27.99 0.96 -16.56
C ALA A 37 -27.69 0.61 -15.09
N SER A 38 -27.90 -0.66 -14.72
CA SER A 38 -27.45 -1.21 -13.46
C SER A 38 -25.99 -0.85 -13.30
N VAL A 39 -25.71 0.13 -12.44
CA VAL A 39 -24.35 0.42 -12.00
C VAL A 39 -23.84 -0.90 -11.45
N PRO A 40 -22.76 -1.50 -11.99
CA PRO A 40 -22.16 -2.66 -11.34
C PRO A 40 -21.93 -2.25 -9.90
N SER A 41 -22.47 -3.02 -8.95
CA SER A 41 -22.20 -2.78 -7.54
C SER A 41 -20.71 -2.55 -7.40
N ALA A 42 -20.33 -1.41 -6.81
CA ALA A 42 -18.94 -1.11 -6.52
C ALA A 42 -18.32 -2.39 -5.93
N PRO A 43 -17.12 -2.82 -6.38
CA PRO A 43 -16.50 -4.01 -5.83
C PRO A 43 -16.58 -3.88 -4.31
N SER A 44 -17.25 -4.86 -3.68
CA SER A 44 -17.36 -4.91 -2.24
C SER A 44 -15.96 -4.72 -1.70
N LEU A 45 -15.71 -3.63 -0.97
CA LEU A 45 -14.49 -3.48 -0.21
C LEU A 45 -14.40 -4.75 0.62
N SER A 46 -13.34 -5.53 0.43
CA SER A 46 -13.09 -6.68 1.30
C SER A 46 -13.21 -6.19 2.73
N PRO A 47 -13.94 -6.89 3.62
CA PRO A 47 -13.99 -6.51 5.02
C PRO A 47 -12.54 -6.36 5.50
N PRO A 48 -12.25 -5.31 6.31
CA PRO A 48 -10.90 -5.11 6.80
C PRO A 48 -10.43 -6.43 7.42
N PRO A 49 -9.21 -6.87 7.11
CA PRO A 49 -8.65 -8.08 7.67
C PRO A 49 -8.87 -8.07 9.18
N ALA A 50 -9.29 -9.23 9.73
CA ALA A 50 -9.47 -9.33 11.17
C ALA A 50 -8.17 -8.90 11.86
N ALA A 51 -8.25 -8.19 13.00
CA ALA A 51 -7.08 -7.62 13.68
C ALA A 51 -5.95 -8.64 14.02
N ALA A 52 -6.22 -9.95 13.88
CA ALA A 52 -5.25 -11.03 14.03
C ALA A 52 -4.47 -11.40 12.76
N VAL A 53 -4.88 -10.91 11.58
CA VAL A 53 -4.22 -11.16 10.29
C VAL A 53 -2.98 -10.28 10.21
N ALA A 54 -1.84 -10.87 9.90
CA ALA A 54 -0.56 -10.16 9.78
C ALA A 54 -0.15 -9.94 8.33
N TYR A 55 0.79 -9.03 8.10
CA TYR A 55 1.25 -8.65 6.78
C TYR A 55 2.78 -8.58 6.74
N ALA A 56 3.41 -9.30 5.80
CA ALA A 56 4.84 -9.19 5.52
C ALA A 56 5.07 -8.51 4.16
N ILE A 57 5.82 -7.43 4.17
CA ILE A 57 6.41 -6.80 2.98
C ILE A 57 7.85 -7.30 2.92
N ILE A 58 8.12 -8.28 2.06
CA ILE A 58 9.45 -8.88 1.89
C ILE A 58 10.09 -8.25 0.65
N THR A 59 11.26 -7.64 0.85
CA THR A 59 12.00 -6.94 -0.21
C THR A 59 13.50 -7.12 0.00
N THR A 60 14.32 -6.57 -0.91
CA THR A 60 15.76 -6.45 -0.68
C THR A 60 16.12 -5.15 0.04
N GLN A 61 17.28 -5.12 0.71
CA GLN A 61 17.83 -3.94 1.39
C GLN A 61 18.12 -2.82 0.38
N ALA A 62 18.57 -3.18 -0.82
CA ALA A 62 18.81 -2.23 -1.90
C ALA A 62 17.51 -1.51 -2.31
N ILE A 63 16.44 -2.27 -2.57
CA ILE A 63 15.13 -1.70 -2.93
C ILE A 63 14.54 -0.91 -1.76
N TYR A 64 14.61 -1.46 -0.54
CA TYR A 64 14.09 -0.76 0.64
C TYR A 64 14.78 0.58 0.86
N SER A 65 16.10 0.63 0.70
CA SER A 65 16.87 1.87 0.89
C SER A 65 16.54 2.91 -0.19
N SER A 66 16.29 2.48 -1.43
CA SER A 66 15.94 3.37 -2.54
C SER A 66 14.50 3.90 -2.48
N CYS A 67 13.57 3.13 -1.93
CA CYS A 67 12.13 3.45 -1.93
C CYS A 67 11.53 3.42 -0.52
N LYS A 68 12.33 3.82 0.48
CA LYS A 68 11.98 3.73 1.90
C LYS A 68 10.71 4.51 2.24
N SER A 69 10.59 5.73 1.73
CA SER A 69 9.44 6.61 1.96
C SER A 69 8.13 5.96 1.51
N GLU A 70 8.14 5.33 0.35
CA GLU A 70 6.99 4.70 -0.29
C GLU A 70 6.60 3.42 0.46
N ILE A 71 7.59 2.59 0.81
CA ILE A 71 7.36 1.34 1.54
C ILE A 71 6.85 1.62 2.97
N ASP A 72 7.45 2.59 3.67
CA ASP A 72 6.99 2.99 5.00
C ASP A 72 5.59 3.64 4.94
N ALA A 73 5.30 4.43 3.90
CA ALA A 73 3.97 4.99 3.69
C ALA A 73 2.93 3.91 3.39
N TYR A 74 3.29 2.87 2.63
CA TYR A 74 2.42 1.73 2.38
C TYR A 74 2.15 0.93 3.67
N ALA A 75 3.17 0.65 4.47
CA ALA A 75 2.99 0.01 5.78
C ALA A 75 2.06 0.84 6.69
N THR A 76 2.21 2.17 6.67
CA THR A 76 1.32 3.09 7.40
C THR A 76 -0.12 3.06 6.86
N HIS A 77 -0.30 2.91 5.55
CA HIS A 77 -1.62 2.76 4.93
C HIS A 77 -2.29 1.46 5.38
N LEU A 78 -1.58 0.34 5.41
CA LEU A 78 -2.11 -0.94 5.90
C LEU A 78 -2.67 -0.81 7.33
N VAL A 79 -1.97 -0.08 8.21
CA VAL A 79 -2.42 0.13 9.60
C VAL A 79 -3.60 1.10 9.66
N ASN A 80 -3.47 2.28 9.06
CA ASN A 80 -4.44 3.36 9.25
C ASN A 80 -5.72 3.21 8.42
N HIS A 81 -5.65 2.53 7.28
CA HIS A 81 -6.75 2.42 6.34
C HIS A 81 -7.31 1.00 6.29
N ASP A 82 -6.42 -0.01 6.21
CA ASP A 82 -6.86 -1.41 6.07
C ASP A 82 -7.07 -2.11 7.43
N GLY A 83 -6.68 -1.47 8.53
CA GLY A 83 -6.98 -1.93 9.89
C GLY A 83 -6.08 -3.02 10.43
N TYR A 84 -4.91 -3.25 9.82
CA TYR A 84 -3.91 -4.16 10.38
C TYR A 84 -3.36 -3.65 11.72
N ASP A 85 -3.07 -4.56 12.64
CA ASP A 85 -2.35 -4.22 13.88
C ASP A 85 -0.91 -3.78 13.53
N PRO A 86 -0.41 -2.63 14.02
CA PRO A 86 0.93 -2.16 13.72
C PRO A 86 2.05 -3.11 14.16
N SER A 87 1.80 -3.98 15.16
CA SER A 87 2.75 -5.02 15.58
C SER A 87 2.80 -6.23 14.65
N ASN A 88 1.81 -6.35 13.76
CA ASN A 88 1.63 -7.44 12.80
C ASN A 88 1.96 -7.04 11.36
N VAL A 89 2.29 -5.78 11.08
CA VAL A 89 2.83 -5.34 9.79
C VAL A 89 4.35 -5.31 9.86
N ARG A 90 5.02 -6.07 8.98
CA ARG A 90 6.48 -6.20 8.97
C ARG A 90 7.05 -5.84 7.62
N ILE A 91 8.17 -5.11 7.66
CA ILE A 91 9.07 -4.94 6.51
C ILE A 91 10.26 -5.86 6.78
N VAL A 92 10.54 -6.75 5.82
CA VAL A 92 11.53 -7.82 5.96
C VAL A 92 12.54 -7.70 4.83
N THR A 93 13.83 -7.59 5.18
CA THR A 93 14.96 -7.47 4.24
C THR A 93 16.01 -8.55 4.50
N GLU A 94 17.07 -8.62 3.69
CA GLU A 94 18.23 -9.47 4.00
C GLU A 94 18.95 -9.02 5.26
N GLY A 95 19.45 -9.98 6.03
CA GLY A 95 20.38 -9.76 7.14
C GLY A 95 21.47 -10.82 7.19
N ALA A 96 22.53 -10.55 7.95
CA ALA A 96 23.64 -11.50 8.15
C ALA A 96 23.19 -12.84 8.77
N SER A 97 22.06 -12.82 9.48
CA SER A 97 21.38 -13.99 10.00
C SER A 97 19.86 -13.80 9.92
N GLU A 98 19.14 -14.91 9.90
CA GLU A 98 17.68 -14.91 9.98
C GLU A 98 17.18 -14.30 11.31
N GLY A 99 16.06 -13.59 11.27
CA GLY A 99 15.41 -12.98 12.42
C GLY A 99 14.00 -12.47 12.07
N TYR A 100 13.32 -11.85 13.03
CA TYR A 100 11.92 -11.44 12.88
C TYR A 100 11.63 -10.49 11.70
N ASN A 101 12.61 -9.69 11.30
CA ASN A 101 12.50 -8.76 10.17
C ASN A 101 13.63 -8.99 9.15
N THR A 102 14.33 -10.13 9.23
CA THR A 102 15.43 -10.44 8.33
C THR A 102 15.40 -11.89 7.84
N TRP A 103 15.49 -12.10 6.53
CA TRP A 103 15.85 -13.40 5.97
C TRP A 103 17.38 -13.47 5.81
N ALA A 104 17.96 -14.68 5.88
CA ALA A 104 19.42 -14.83 5.80
C ALA A 104 19.93 -14.47 4.39
N ASP A 105 20.88 -13.54 4.29
CA ASP A 105 21.45 -13.10 3.02
C ASP A 105 22.21 -14.23 2.30
N ALA A 106 22.24 -14.17 0.98
CA ALA A 106 22.97 -15.10 0.14
C ALA A 106 23.35 -14.48 -1.21
N THR A 107 24.46 -14.95 -1.79
CA THR A 107 24.96 -14.47 -3.08
C THR A 107 24.13 -15.00 -4.25
N GLU A 108 23.73 -16.27 -4.18
CA GLU A 108 23.04 -16.96 -5.26
C GLU A 108 21.52 -16.76 -5.19
N ALA A 109 20.88 -16.52 -6.34
CA ALA A 109 19.44 -16.24 -6.40
C ALA A 109 18.58 -17.40 -5.87
N GLN A 110 18.99 -18.65 -6.15
CA GLN A 110 18.28 -19.83 -5.67
C GLN A 110 18.38 -19.97 -4.15
N GLU A 111 19.52 -19.64 -3.57
CA GLU A 111 19.75 -19.68 -2.12
C GLU A 111 18.95 -18.58 -1.42
N ARG A 112 18.92 -17.36 -1.96
CA ARG A 112 18.02 -16.29 -1.47
C ARG A 112 16.57 -16.73 -1.46
N ALA A 113 16.10 -17.38 -2.54
CA ALA A 113 14.75 -17.89 -2.60
C ALA A 113 14.48 -19.01 -1.57
N LEU A 114 15.47 -19.84 -1.25
CA LEU A 114 15.35 -20.84 -0.17
C LEU A 114 15.30 -20.16 1.20
N ASN A 115 16.13 -19.14 1.45
CA ASN A 115 16.16 -18.42 2.72
C ASN A 115 14.86 -17.64 2.97
N ILE A 116 14.26 -17.04 1.94
CA ILE A 116 12.94 -16.41 2.04
C ILE A 116 11.85 -17.45 2.36
N ARG A 117 11.89 -18.63 1.73
CA ARG A 117 10.95 -19.73 2.05
C ARG A 117 11.13 -20.22 3.47
N GLN A 118 12.37 -20.35 3.94
CA GLN A 118 12.67 -20.75 5.30
C GLN A 118 12.15 -19.72 6.32
N TRP A 119 12.31 -18.44 6.02
CA TRP A 119 11.78 -17.36 6.84
C TRP A 119 10.25 -17.42 6.95
N LEU A 120 9.57 -17.66 5.82
CA LEU A 120 8.10 -17.83 5.81
C LEU A 120 7.67 -19.02 6.68
N ILE A 121 8.40 -20.14 6.65
CA ILE A 121 8.12 -21.32 7.49
C ILE A 121 8.33 -21.00 8.97
N ASN A 122 9.34 -20.21 9.30
CA ASN A 122 9.75 -19.97 10.69
C ASN A 122 8.95 -18.83 11.36
N TYR A 123 8.52 -17.82 10.59
CA TYR A 123 8.01 -16.56 11.14
C TYR A 123 6.62 -16.16 10.65
N ALA A 124 6.15 -16.68 9.51
CA ALA A 124 4.79 -16.41 9.03
C ALA A 124 3.83 -17.52 9.49
N SER A 125 2.58 -17.16 9.77
CA SER A 125 1.49 -18.14 9.96
C SER A 125 0.61 -18.20 8.71
N GLU A 126 -0.26 -19.21 8.65
CA GLU A 126 -1.15 -19.46 7.50
C GLU A 126 -2.06 -18.26 7.16
N ASP A 127 -2.32 -17.40 8.14
CA ASP A 127 -3.17 -16.22 8.01
C ASP A 127 -2.41 -14.95 7.58
N TRP A 128 -1.11 -15.03 7.23
CA TRP A 128 -0.36 -13.85 6.81
C TRP A 128 -0.58 -13.54 5.34
N ASN A 129 -0.81 -12.26 5.03
CA ASN A 129 -0.66 -11.73 3.69
C ASN A 129 0.81 -11.40 3.43
N VAL A 130 1.32 -11.79 2.26
CA VAL A 130 2.75 -11.60 1.90
C VAL A 130 2.85 -10.85 0.58
N LEU A 131 3.51 -9.70 0.61
CA LEU A 131 3.91 -8.94 -0.57
C LEU A 131 5.40 -9.12 -0.81
N LEU A 132 5.75 -9.66 -1.98
CA LEU A 132 7.14 -9.77 -2.44
C LEU A 132 7.44 -8.61 -3.38
N ILE A 133 8.45 -7.80 -3.05
CA ILE A 133 8.94 -6.69 -3.88
C ILE A 133 10.37 -7.01 -4.30
N GLY A 134 10.60 -7.15 -5.61
CA GLY A 134 11.91 -7.50 -6.12
C GLY A 134 11.90 -7.85 -7.60
N ASP A 135 13.08 -8.09 -8.14
CA ASP A 135 13.22 -8.68 -9.47
C ASP A 135 13.08 -10.22 -9.36
N PRO A 136 12.05 -10.83 -9.98
CA PRO A 136 11.88 -12.29 -9.96
C PRO A 136 12.96 -13.04 -10.75
N SER A 137 13.77 -12.34 -11.55
CA SER A 137 14.86 -12.93 -12.34
C SER A 137 15.99 -11.90 -12.57
N PRO A 138 16.80 -11.58 -11.53
CA PRO A 138 17.84 -10.56 -11.62
C PRO A 138 18.88 -10.96 -12.67
N LYS A 139 18.78 -10.39 -13.87
CA LYS A 139 19.72 -10.66 -14.99
C LYS A 139 20.93 -9.73 -14.95
N THR A 140 20.83 -8.60 -14.27
CA THR A 140 21.87 -7.57 -14.12
C THR A 140 21.52 -6.72 -12.90
N GLY A 141 22.53 -6.31 -12.11
CA GLY A 141 22.37 -5.60 -10.83
C GLY A 141 21.84 -4.15 -10.91
N ASP A 142 20.96 -3.85 -11.87
CA ASP A 142 20.25 -2.59 -11.95
C ASP A 142 18.78 -2.83 -11.58
N VAL A 143 18.39 -2.45 -10.37
CA VAL A 143 16.96 -2.30 -10.06
C VAL A 143 16.71 -0.95 -9.42
N PRO A 144 16.44 0.11 -10.21
CA PRO A 144 15.60 1.18 -9.76
C PRO A 144 14.15 0.85 -10.16
N ILE A 145 13.32 0.44 -9.20
CA ILE A 145 11.88 0.62 -9.34
C ILE A 145 11.48 1.70 -8.34
N CYS A 146 11.64 2.94 -8.76
CA CYS A 146 10.90 4.07 -8.21
C CYS A 146 10.52 4.93 -9.43
N LEU A 147 9.22 5.23 -9.57
CA LEU A 147 8.67 6.15 -10.58
C LEU A 147 8.86 7.60 -10.13
#